data_AF-A0A7X6ZU70-F1
#
_entry.id   AF-A0A7X6ZU70-F1
#
_cell.length_a   1.000
_cell.length_b   1.000
_cell.length_c   1.000
_cell.angle_alpha   90.00
_cell.angle_beta   90.00
_cell.angle_gamma   90.00
#
_symmetry.space_group_name_H-M   'P 1'
#
loop_
_entity.id
_entity.type
_entity.pdbx_description
1 polymer ?
#
loop_
_entity_poly.entity_id
_entity_poly.type
_entity_poly.pdbx_seq_one_letter_code
_entity_poly.pdbx_strand_id
1 'polypeptide(L)'
;MNEKFSKEIRQEALKLAEEIGTAAAAQRLGMKSSTLYTWKQKATKGVKDYGTGVPEKSYEELKAENERLKKENHRLKEDTEILQDALSFFAKSRKK
;
A
#
# COMPACT_ATOMS: atom_id res chain seq x y z
N MET A 1 -12.96 23.38 1.47
CA MET A 1 -13.12 22.91 2.87
C MET A 1 -13.59 21.46 2.87
N ASN A 2 -12.72 20.51 3.18
CA ASN A 2 -13.02 19.26 3.92
C ASN A 2 -11.76 18.41 4.08
N GLU A 3 -10.74 18.99 4.71
CA GLU A 3 -9.59 18.27 5.28
C GLU A 3 -9.92 17.69 6.68
N LYS A 4 -11.21 17.56 7.04
CA LYS A 4 -11.62 17.32 8.43
C LYS A 4 -11.80 15.86 8.83
N PHE A 5 -11.51 14.92 7.95
CA PHE A 5 -11.58 13.49 8.31
C PHE A 5 -10.25 12.82 8.02
N SER A 6 -9.44 12.73 9.07
CA SER A 6 -8.20 11.94 9.08
C SER A 6 -8.49 10.50 8.67
N LYS A 7 -7.47 9.82 8.15
CA LYS A 7 -7.57 8.44 7.67
C LYS A 7 -8.11 7.50 8.75
N GLU A 8 -7.72 7.74 9.99
CA GLU A 8 -8.11 6.98 11.17
C GLU A 8 -9.61 7.12 11.43
N ILE A 9 -10.15 8.35 11.33
CA ILE A 9 -11.59 8.62 11.54
C ILE A 9 -12.42 7.92 10.45
N ARG A 10 -11.94 7.88 9.20
CA ARG A 10 -12.65 7.17 8.13
C ARG A 10 -12.66 5.67 8.34
N GLN A 11 -11.55 5.10 8.80
CA GLN A 11 -11.45 3.66 9.09
C GLN A 11 -12.35 3.27 10.26
N GLU A 12 -12.32 4.06 11.34
CA GLU A 12 -13.19 3.84 12.49
C GLU A 12 -14.68 3.98 12.13
N ALA A 13 -15.03 4.95 11.29
CA ALA A 13 -16.40 5.13 10.80
C ALA A 13 -16.88 3.94 9.96
N LEU A 14 -16.01 3.37 9.12
CA LEU A 14 -16.34 2.19 8.32
C LEU A 14 -16.51 0.95 9.19
N LYS A 15 -15.63 0.74 10.18
CA LYS A 15 -15.74 -0.35 11.14
C LYS A 15 -17.03 -0.26 11.95
N LEU A 16 -17.35 0.92 12.47
CA LEU A 16 -18.59 1.16 13.20
C LEU A 16 -19.82 0.92 12.29
N ALA A 17 -19.75 1.31 11.02
CA ALA A 17 -20.83 1.04 10.06
C ALA A 17 -21.04 -0.44 9.74
N GLU A 18 -20.02 -1.29 9.89
CA GLU A 18 -20.14 -2.74 9.79
C GLU A 18 -20.80 -3.34 11.04
N GLU A 19 -20.49 -2.82 12.22
CA GLU A 19 -21.01 -3.31 13.49
C GLU A 19 -22.48 -2.92 13.73
N ILE A 20 -22.82 -1.64 13.51
CA ILE A 20 -24.15 -1.08 13.87
C ILE A 20 -24.97 -0.58 12.66
N GLY A 21 -24.42 -0.69 11.45
CA GLY A 21 -25.05 -0.19 10.23
C GLY A 21 -24.73 1.28 9.93
N THR A 22 -24.78 1.64 8.65
CA THR A 22 -24.35 2.95 8.14
C THR A 22 -25.16 4.13 8.67
N ALA A 23 -26.48 3.97 8.86
CA ALA A 23 -27.33 5.05 9.36
C ALA A 23 -27.05 5.36 10.84
N ALA A 24 -26.94 4.31 11.67
CA ALA A 24 -26.66 4.45 13.10
C ALA A 24 -25.22 4.95 13.35
N ALA A 25 -24.24 4.43 12.60
CA ALA A 25 -22.86 4.91 12.66
C ALA A 25 -22.74 6.38 12.27
N ALA A 26 -23.43 6.82 11.22
CA ALA A 26 -23.39 8.22 10.79
C ALA A 26 -24.00 9.17 11.83
N GLN A 27 -25.12 8.79 12.45
CA GLN A 27 -25.74 9.54 13.54
C GLN A 27 -24.80 9.66 14.75
N ARG A 28 -24.17 8.55 15.15
CA ARG A 28 -23.25 8.52 16.29
C ARG A 28 -21.98 9.36 16.08
N LEU A 29 -21.51 9.44 14.84
CA LEU A 29 -20.34 10.23 14.45
C LEU A 29 -20.69 11.68 14.09
N GLY A 30 -21.96 12.08 14.19
CA GLY A 30 -22.41 13.43 13.85
C GLY A 30 -22.21 13.78 12.37
N MET A 31 -22.19 12.78 11.49
CA MET A 31 -21.95 12.97 10.05
C MET A 31 -23.16 12.61 9.20
N LYS A 32 -23.20 13.09 7.96
CA LYS A 32 -24.27 12.77 7.02
C LYS A 32 -24.19 11.30 6.61
N SER A 33 -25.30 10.57 6.70
CA SER A 33 -25.37 9.15 6.29
C SER A 33 -24.99 8.94 4.83
N SER A 34 -25.26 9.92 3.95
CA SER A 34 -24.83 9.90 2.56
C SER A 34 -23.31 9.86 2.42
N THR A 35 -22.56 10.57 3.27
CA THR A 35 -21.10 10.57 3.26
C THR A 35 -20.54 9.22 3.66
N LEU A 36 -21.07 8.61 4.72
CA LEU A 36 -20.63 7.29 5.16
C LEU A 36 -21.02 6.21 4.15
N TYR A 37 -22.16 6.36 3.47
CA TYR A 37 -22.56 5.49 2.37
C TYR A 37 -21.59 5.58 1.18
N THR A 38 -21.17 6.80 0.79
CA THR A 38 -20.15 6.99 -0.25
C THR A 38 -18.81 6.34 0.15
N TRP A 39 -18.40 6.46 1.41
CA TRP A 39 -17.17 5.80 1.88
C TRP A 39 -17.28 4.28 1.85
N LYS A 40 -18.41 3.73 2.31
CA LYS A 40 -18.67 2.28 2.25
C LYS A 40 -18.65 1.77 0.81
N GLN A 41 -19.26 2.50 -0.12
CA GLN A 41 -19.27 2.14 -1.55
C GLN A 41 -17.89 2.24 -2.21
N LYS A 42 -17.05 3.20 -1.80
CA LYS A 42 -15.65 3.26 -2.25
C LYS A 42 -14.84 2.07 -1.69
N ALA A 43 -15.02 1.75 -0.41
CA ALA A 43 -14.35 0.64 0.25
C ALA A 43 -14.73 -0.72 -0.36
N THR A 44 -16.01 -0.97 -0.64
CA THR A 44 -16.48 -2.23 -1.25
C THR A 44 -16.01 -2.40 -2.69
N LYS A 45 -15.86 -1.31 -3.44
CA LYS A 45 -15.32 -1.32 -4.81
C LYS A 45 -13.80 -1.50 -4.86
N GLY A 46 -13.14 -1.71 -3.72
CA GLY A 46 -11.68 -1.82 -3.64
C GLY A 46 -10.97 -0.51 -3.96
N VAL A 47 -11.70 0.60 -4.11
CA VAL A 47 -11.14 1.94 -4.32
C VAL A 47 -10.64 2.43 -2.96
N LYS A 48 -9.40 2.05 -2.65
CA LYS A 48 -8.66 2.59 -1.51
C LYS A 48 -8.16 3.98 -1.91
N ASP A 49 -9.09 4.92 -2.01
CA ASP A 49 -8.81 6.35 -2.21
C ASP A 49 -8.12 6.90 -0.96
N TYR A 50 -6.83 6.56 -0.84
CA TYR A 50 -5.88 7.12 0.11
C TYR A 50 -5.27 8.40 -0.47
N GLY A 51 -6.06 9.34 -0.98
CA GLY A 51 -5.65 10.75 -1.07
C GLY A 51 -4.34 11.08 -1.81
N THR A 52 -3.79 10.18 -2.61
CA THR A 52 -2.65 10.46 -3.49
C THR A 52 -3.19 10.35 -4.90
N GLY A 53 -3.21 11.46 -5.64
CA GLY A 53 -3.73 11.57 -7.01
C GLY A 53 -2.94 10.79 -8.07
N VAL A 54 -2.44 9.61 -7.72
CA VAL A 54 -1.75 8.68 -8.61
C VAL A 54 -2.78 7.62 -9.03
N PRO A 55 -2.92 7.31 -10.34
CA PRO A 55 -3.75 6.20 -10.78
C PRO A 55 -3.36 4.91 -10.05
N GLU A 56 -4.30 4.30 -9.34
CA GLU A 56 -4.08 3.03 -8.64
C GLU A 56 -3.93 1.94 -9.70
N LYS A 57 -2.71 1.40 -9.83
CA LYS A 57 -2.42 0.25 -10.70
C LYS A 57 -3.29 -0.94 -10.26
N SER A 58 -3.79 -1.71 -11.23
CA SER A 58 -4.54 -2.94 -10.97
C SER A 58 -3.71 -3.91 -10.11
N TYR A 59 -4.39 -4.77 -9.34
CA TYR A 59 -3.73 -5.82 -8.55
C TYR A 59 -2.82 -6.70 -9.42
N GLU A 60 -3.24 -7.03 -10.64
CA GLU A 60 -2.43 -7.82 -11.57
C GLU A 60 -1.18 -7.08 -12.04
N GLU A 61 -1.28 -5.76 -12.26
CA GLU A 61 -0.13 -4.93 -12.61
C GLU A 61 0.85 -4.81 -11.45
N LEU A 62 0.34 -4.68 -10.21
CA LEU A 62 1.16 -4.71 -8.99
C LEU A 62 1.87 -6.05 -8.82
N LYS A 63 1.17 -7.16 -9.04
CA LYS A 63 1.72 -8.50 -8.91
C LYS A 63 2.82 -8.75 -9.96
N ALA A 64 2.55 -8.40 -11.22
CA ALA A 64 3.52 -8.51 -12.30
C ALA A 64 4.78 -7.67 -12.03
N GLU A 65 4.61 -6.43 -11.56
CA GLU A 65 5.73 -5.56 -11.20
C GLU A 65 6.50 -6.09 -9.99
N ASN A 66 5.82 -6.64 -8.99
CA ASN A 66 6.47 -7.24 -7.83
C ASN A 66 7.34 -8.43 -8.21
N GLU A 67 6.84 -9.31 -9.08
CA GLU A 67 7.61 -10.44 -9.60
C GLU A 67 8.81 -10.00 -10.47
N ARG A 68 8.63 -8.96 -11.29
CA ARG A 68 9.73 -8.35 -12.05
C ARG A 68 10.82 -7.82 -11.13
N LEU A 69 10.45 -7.06 -10.12
CA LEU A 69 11.37 -6.46 -9.14
C LEU A 69 12.09 -7.53 -8.32
N LYS A 70 11.43 -8.62 -7.93
CA LYS A 70 12.08 -9.74 -7.23
C LYS A 70 13.17 -10.38 -8.08
N LYS A 71 12.90 -10.65 -9.36
CA LYS A 71 13.88 -11.21 -10.29
C LYS A 71 15.09 -10.29 -10.47
N GLU A 72 14.84 -8.99 -10.65
CA GLU A 72 15.90 -8.00 -10.78
C GLU A 72 16.75 -7.90 -9.50
N ASN A 73 16.11 -7.91 -8.32
CA ASN A 73 16.80 -7.89 -7.04
C ASN A 73 17.67 -9.13 -6.82
N HIS A 74 17.18 -10.31 -7.24
CA HIS A 74 17.93 -11.55 -7.15
C HIS A 74 19.18 -11.51 -8.03
N ARG A 75 19.06 -11.13 -9.31
CA ARG A 75 20.20 -10.97 -10.22
C ARG A 75 21.24 -9.98 -9.69
N LEU A 76 20.78 -8.83 -9.19
CA LEU A 76 21.68 -7.83 -8.61
C LEU A 76 22.44 -8.37 -7.40
N LYS A 77 21.81 -9.20 -6.57
CA LYS A 77 22.49 -9.85 -5.44
C LYS A 77 23.56 -10.83 -5.90
N GLU A 78 23.25 -11.66 -6.89
CA GLU A 78 24.23 -12.58 -7.49
C GLU A 78 25.43 -11.82 -8.07
N ASP A 79 25.19 -10.75 -8.83
CA ASP A 79 26.26 -9.90 -9.37
C ASP A 79 27.13 -9.31 -8.25
N THR A 80 26.52 -8.84 -7.16
CA THR A 80 27.27 -8.31 -6.01
C THR A 80 28.11 -9.38 -5.31
N GLU A 81 27.62 -10.61 -5.21
CA GLU A 81 28.35 -11.72 -4.60
C GLU A 81 29.57 -12.11 -5.44
N ILE A 82 29.39 -12.26 -6.76
CA ILE A 82 30.49 -12.56 -7.70
C ILE A 82 31.56 -11.47 -7.63
N LEU A 83 31.16 -10.19 -7.57
CA LEU A 83 32.10 -9.08 -7.46
C LEU A 83 32.85 -9.11 -6.12
N GLN A 84 32.19 -9.44 -5.02
CA GLN A 84 32.84 -9.57 -3.71
C GLN A 84 33.82 -10.73 -3.66
N ASP A 85 33.49 -11.86 -4.28
CA ASP A 85 34.39 -13.01 -4.40
C ASP A 85 35.62 -12.69 -5.25
N ALA A 86 35.42 -12.02 -6.38
CA ALA A 86 36.51 -11.55 -7.23
C ALA A 86 37.42 -10.58 -6.46
N LEU A 87 36.85 -9.60 -5.76
CA LEU A 87 37.60 -8.67 -4.92
C LEU A 87 38.40 -9.39 -3.82
N SER A 88 37.80 -10.40 -3.19
CA SER A 88 38.46 -11.23 -2.18
C SER A 88 39.63 -12.03 -2.75
N PHE A 89 39.50 -12.53 -3.98
CA PHE A 89 40.59 -13.19 -4.70
C PHE A 89 41.74 -12.21 -4.99
N PHE A 90 41.44 -11.03 -5.54
CA PHE A 90 42.46 -10.00 -5.82
C PHE A 90 43.12 -9.44 -4.56
N ALA A 91 42.39 -9.31 -3.45
CA ALA A 91 42.95 -8.87 -2.17
C ALA A 91 43.96 -9.89 -1.61
N LYS A 92 43.71 -11.19 -1.79
CA LYS A 92 44.63 -12.27 -1.40
C LYS A 92 45.86 -12.32 -2.30
N SER A 93 45.73 -12.07 -3.60
CA SER A 93 46.87 -12.10 -4.52
C SER A 93 47.86 -10.93 -4.35
N ARG A 94 47.42 -9.78 -3.79
CA ARG A 94 48.30 -8.64 -3.47
C ARG A 94 49.19 -8.80 -2.23
N LYS A 95 49.07 -9.90 -1.47
CA LYS A 95 49.90 -10.18 -0.28
C LYS A 95 51.07 -11.15 -0.54
N LYS A 96 51.36 -11.47 -1.80
CA LYS A 96 52.61 -12.11 -2.23
C LYS A 96 53.52 -11.08 -2.87
#